data_AF-A0A814JPK1-F1
#
_entry.id   AF-A0A814JPK1-F1
#
_cell.length_a   1.000
_cell.length_b   1.000
_cell.length_c   1.000
_cell.angle_alpha   90.00
_cell.angle_beta   90.00
_cell.angle_gamma   90.00
#
_symmetry.space_group_name_H-M   'P 1'
#
loop_
_entity.id
_entity.type
_entity.pdbx_description
1 polymer ?
#
loop_
_entity_poly.entity_id
_entity_poly.type
_entity_poly.pdbx_seq_one_letter_code
_entity_poly.pdbx_strand_id
1 'polypeptide(L)'
;MEYFCARLLGVKTSFYHWEEKPADELTIHNLTLEQLQTAGKVRSYVDAFQTQAKRELKSLLSKNRSFQQCLRSLSKDKSVVITRPDKGRGIVILNSSEYLSKMNNLLADTSTFIKIDTDPTLFKEDQLTRILLHLRE
;
A
#
# COMPACT_ATOMS: atom_id res chain seq x y z
N MET A 1 -5.29 -14.48 -5.02
CA MET A 1 -4.02 -15.24 -5.17
C MET A 1 -4.21 -16.59 -5.84
N GLU A 2 -5.33 -17.30 -5.65
CA GLU A 2 -5.59 -18.63 -6.24
C GLU A 2 -5.53 -18.67 -7.78
N TYR A 3 -6.12 -17.69 -8.45
CA TYR A 3 -6.14 -17.60 -9.92
C TYR A 3 -4.76 -17.34 -10.54
N PHE A 4 -3.83 -16.73 -9.80
CA PHE A 4 -2.47 -16.50 -10.27
C PHE A 4 -1.72 -17.82 -10.38
N CYS A 5 -1.81 -18.67 -9.35
CA CYS A 5 -1.18 -19.99 -9.33
C CYS A 5 -1.81 -20.95 -10.35
N ALA A 6 -3.14 -20.96 -10.48
CA ALA A 6 -3.82 -21.81 -11.48
C ALA A 6 -3.42 -21.48 -12.93
N ARG A 7 -3.24 -20.18 -13.24
CA ARG A 7 -2.77 -19.72 -14.55
C ARG A 7 -1.30 -20.08 -14.79
N LEU A 8 -0.45 -19.97 -13.77
CA LEU A 8 0.97 -20.35 -13.86
C LEU A 8 1.15 -21.85 -14.13
N LEU A 9 0.23 -22.67 -13.62
CA LEU A 9 0.26 -24.14 -13.72
C LEU A 9 -0.56 -24.69 -14.90
N GLY A 10 -1.22 -23.84 -15.70
CA GLY A 10 -2.00 -24.26 -16.87
C GLY A 10 -3.26 -25.08 -16.54
N VAL A 11 -3.75 -25.01 -15.31
CA VAL A 11 -4.91 -25.80 -14.86
C VAL A 11 -6.20 -25.11 -15.32
N LYS A 12 -7.06 -25.80 -16.08
CA LYS A 12 -8.38 -25.30 -16.47
C LYS A 12 -9.26 -25.14 -15.23
N THR A 13 -9.70 -23.92 -14.94
CA THR A 13 -10.73 -23.65 -13.92
C THR A 13 -12.11 -23.65 -14.57
N SER A 14 -13.13 -24.13 -13.85
CA SER A 14 -14.51 -24.25 -14.32
C SER A 14 -15.28 -22.92 -14.40
N PHE A 15 -14.67 -21.80 -13.98
CA PHE A 15 -15.30 -20.49 -13.95
C PHE A 15 -14.38 -19.44 -14.58
N TYR A 16 -14.99 -18.47 -15.26
CA TYR A 16 -14.29 -17.28 -15.72
C TYR A 16 -14.02 -16.33 -14.54
N HIS A 17 -12.93 -15.57 -14.60
CA HIS A 17 -12.48 -14.74 -13.46
C HIS A 17 -13.47 -13.63 -13.04
N TRP A 18 -14.39 -13.26 -13.93
CA TRP A 18 -15.42 -12.24 -13.72
C TRP A 18 -16.78 -12.82 -13.30
N GLU A 19 -16.93 -14.14 -13.21
CA GLU A 19 -18.15 -14.76 -12.72
C GLU A 19 -18.14 -14.77 -11.19
N GLU A 20 -19.12 -14.09 -10.59
CA GLU A 20 -19.32 -14.07 -9.15
C GLU A 20 -19.89 -15.42 -8.71
N LYS A 21 -19.15 -16.14 -7.88
CA LYS A 21 -19.61 -17.43 -7.35
C LYS A 21 -20.77 -17.22 -6.39
N PRO A 22 -21.78 -18.11 -6.37
CA PRO A 22 -22.77 -18.13 -5.31
C PRO A 22 -22.07 -18.36 -3.96
N ALA A 23 -22.45 -17.58 -2.94
CA ALA A 23 -21.77 -17.53 -1.64
C ALA A 23 -21.71 -18.87 -0.89
N ASP A 24 -22.59 -19.81 -1.25
CA ASP A 24 -22.73 -21.12 -0.62
C ASP A 24 -21.87 -22.22 -1.26
N GLU A 25 -21.13 -21.92 -2.34
CA GLU A 25 -20.29 -22.90 -3.03
C GLU A 25 -18.91 -23.00 -2.37
N LEU A 26 -18.76 -23.99 -1.47
CA LEU A 26 -17.46 -24.40 -0.94
C LEU A 26 -16.53 -24.79 -2.09
N THR A 27 -15.64 -23.88 -2.47
CA THR A 27 -14.63 -24.16 -3.50
C THR A 27 -13.55 -25.07 -2.90
N ILE A 28 -13.78 -26.38 -2.95
CA ILE A 28 -12.78 -27.38 -2.52
C ILE A 28 -11.87 -27.66 -3.70
N HIS A 29 -10.69 -27.04 -3.71
CA HIS A 29 -9.63 -27.41 -4.65
C HIS A 29 -9.03 -28.76 -4.20
N ASN A 30 -9.47 -29.86 -4.83
CA ASN A 30 -8.86 -31.18 -4.67
C ASN A 30 -7.46 -31.20 -5.33
N LEU A 31 -6.49 -30.55 -4.68
CA LEU A 31 -5.09 -30.58 -5.09
C LEU A 31 -4.60 -32.03 -5.05
N THR A 32 -3.89 -32.45 -6.08
CA THR A 32 -3.27 -33.78 -6.09
C THR A 32 -2.20 -33.85 -4.99
N LEU A 33 -1.89 -35.06 -4.52
CA LEU A 33 -0.85 -35.26 -3.50
C LEU A 33 0.49 -34.63 -3.92
N GLU A 34 0.84 -34.71 -5.20
CA GLU A 34 2.04 -34.10 -5.77
C GLU A 34 2.00 -32.56 -5.73
N GLN A 35 0.85 -31.95 -6.03
CA GLN A 35 0.65 -30.50 -5.93
C GLN A 35 0.73 -30.03 -4.48
N LEU A 36 0.15 -30.78 -3.53
CA LEU A 36 0.26 -30.48 -2.10
C LEU A 36 1.71 -30.56 -1.60
N GLN A 37 2.45 -31.59 -2.01
CA GLN A 37 3.88 -31.72 -1.69
C GLN A 37 4.70 -30.56 -2.27
N THR A 38 4.43 -30.16 -3.52
CA THR A 38 5.10 -29.04 -4.17
C THR A 38 4.79 -27.71 -3.48
N ALA A 39 3.53 -27.45 -3.15
CA ALA A 39 3.12 -26.27 -2.40
C ALA A 39 3.77 -26.22 -1.00
N GLY A 40 3.88 -27.38 -0.33
CA GLY A 40 4.59 -27.50 0.94
C GLY A 40 6.08 -27.14 0.84
N LYS A 41 6.76 -27.59 -0.22
CA LYS A 41 8.16 -27.22 -0.49
C LYS A 41 8.32 -25.72 -0.78
N VAL A 42 7.43 -25.14 -1.59
CA VAL A 42 7.48 -23.69 -1.86
C VAL A 42 7.27 -22.89 -0.58
N ARG A 43 6.31 -23.28 0.25
CA ARG A 43 6.07 -22.64 1.55
C ARG A 43 7.31 -22.72 2.44
N SER A 44 7.93 -23.89 2.55
CA SER A 44 9.13 -24.04 3.39
C SER A 44 10.31 -23.19 2.90
N TYR A 45 10.50 -23.06 1.58
CA TYR A 45 11.52 -22.16 1.03
C TYR A 45 11.23 -20.68 1.31
N VAL A 46 9.97 -20.26 1.16
CA VAL A 46 9.55 -18.89 1.49
C VAL A 46 9.75 -18.60 2.98
N ASP A 47 9.37 -19.53 3.85
CA ASP A 47 9.52 -19.38 5.30
C ASP A 47 11.00 -19.31 5.71
N ALA A 48 11.85 -20.14 5.11
CA ALA A 48 13.29 -20.11 5.32
C ALA A 48 13.90 -18.76 4.89
N PHE A 49 13.54 -18.27 3.69
CA PHE A 49 13.98 -16.98 3.19
C PHE A 49 13.54 -15.82 4.09
N GLN A 50 12.27 -15.79 4.48
CA GLN A 50 11.76 -14.76 5.39
C GLN A 50 12.49 -14.78 6.73
N THR A 51 12.76 -15.96 7.27
CA THR A 51 13.50 -16.13 8.53
C THR A 51 14.93 -15.61 8.40
N GLN A 52 15.61 -15.94 7.31
CA GLN A 52 16.95 -15.43 7.03
C GLN A 52 16.97 -13.91 6.88
N ALA A 53 16.09 -13.34 6.06
CA ALA A 53 15.99 -11.89 5.86
C ALA A 53 15.73 -11.15 7.18
N LYS A 54 14.82 -11.65 8.03
CA LYS A 54 14.56 -11.09 9.36
C LYS A 54 15.79 -11.14 10.26
N ARG A 55 16.56 -12.23 10.22
CA ARG A 55 17.79 -12.39 11.02
C ARG A 55 18.86 -11.39 10.59
N GLU A 56 19.08 -11.26 9.28
CA GLU A 56 20.05 -10.31 8.72
C GLU A 56 19.67 -8.87 9.06
N LEU A 57 18.39 -8.52 8.88
CA LEU A 57 17.86 -7.23 9.28
C LEU A 57 18.11 -6.97 10.77
N LYS A 58 17.79 -7.93 11.66
CA LYS A 58 18.04 -7.80 13.10
C LYS A 58 19.51 -7.57 13.44
N SER A 59 20.43 -8.25 12.74
CA SER A 59 21.87 -8.07 12.89
C SER A 59 22.35 -6.68 12.46
N LEU A 60 21.84 -6.16 11.33
CA LEU A 60 22.15 -4.80 10.88
C LEU A 60 21.59 -3.75 11.85
N LEU A 61 20.37 -3.96 12.32
CA LEU A 61 19.71 -3.10 13.28
C LEU A 61 20.43 -3.07 14.64
N SER A 62 20.96 -4.21 15.12
CA SER A 62 21.72 -4.25 16.38
C SER A 62 23.09 -3.60 16.26
N LYS A 63 23.78 -3.75 15.12
CA LYS A 63 25.05 -3.07 14.83
C LYS A 63 24.91 -1.54 14.80
N ASN A 64 23.79 -1.05 14.27
CA ASN A 64 23.54 0.38 14.06
C ASN A 64 22.64 1.01 15.13
N ARG A 65 22.78 0.58 16.41
CA ARG A 65 21.93 1.05 17.51
C ARG A 65 21.98 2.58 17.70
N SER A 66 23.16 3.19 17.58
CA SER A 66 23.33 4.65 17.70
C SER A 66 22.57 5.39 16.61
N PHE A 67 22.67 4.93 15.36
CA PHE A 67 21.94 5.48 14.23
C PHE A 67 20.42 5.35 14.42
N GLN A 68 19.92 4.21 14.92
CA GLN A 68 18.51 4.06 15.26
C GLN A 68 18.05 5.02 16.35
N GLN A 69 18.87 5.22 17.38
CA GLN A 69 18.55 6.15 18.45
C GLN A 69 18.48 7.59 17.91
N CYS A 70 19.42 7.97 17.03
CA CYS A 70 19.38 9.23 16.30
C CYS A 70 18.08 9.37 15.49
N LEU A 71 17.71 8.37 14.69
CA LEU A 71 16.46 8.40 13.92
C LEU A 71 15.21 8.47 14.81
N ARG A 72 15.21 7.79 15.97
CA ARG A 72 14.12 7.86 16.94
C ARG A 72 14.02 9.25 17.58
N SER A 73 15.15 9.89 17.85
CA SER A 73 15.18 11.27 18.35
C SER A 73 14.70 12.24 17.28
N LEU A 74 15.17 12.10 16.04
CA LEU A 74 14.75 12.91 14.90
C LEU A 74 13.24 12.77 14.63
N SER A 75 12.70 11.55 14.71
CA SER A 75 11.26 11.31 14.54
C SER A 75 10.38 11.95 15.62
N LYS A 76 10.96 12.30 16.78
CA LYS A 76 10.24 12.98 17.87
C LYS A 76 10.38 14.50 17.79
N ASP A 77 11.30 15.00 16.98
CA ASP A 77 11.50 16.43 16.79
C ASP A 77 10.35 17.00 15.95
N LYS A 78 9.57 17.90 16.56
CA LYS A 78 8.42 18.55 15.91
C LYS A 78 8.82 19.77 15.08
N SER A 79 10.09 20.21 15.16
CA SER A 79 10.59 21.36 14.40
C SER A 79 10.82 21.04 12.92
N VAL A 80 10.88 19.75 12.56
CA VAL A 80 11.09 19.26 11.21
C VAL A 80 9.96 18.32 10.81
N VAL A 81 9.42 18.50 9.59
CA VAL A 81 8.48 17.59 8.94
C VAL A 81 9.24 16.77 7.90
N ILE A 82 9.13 15.44 8.00
CA ILE A 82 9.73 14.51 7.03
C ILE A 82 8.61 13.73 6.36
N THR A 83 8.47 13.86 5.04
CA THR A 83 7.42 13.20 4.25
C THR A 83 7.99 12.56 2.98
N ARG A 84 7.18 11.68 2.37
CA ARG A 84 7.48 11.16 1.04
C ARG A 84 7.18 12.25 -0.01
N PRO A 85 7.98 12.35 -1.08
CA PRO A 85 7.66 13.21 -2.21
C PRO A 85 6.45 12.67 -2.97
N ASP A 86 5.76 13.56 -3.67
CA ASP A 86 4.64 13.22 -4.55
C ASP A 86 5.07 12.28 -5.71
N LYS A 87 6.28 12.48 -6.22
CA LYS A 87 6.83 11.70 -7.34
C LYS A 87 8.25 11.21 -7.05
N GLY A 88 8.56 10.01 -7.54
CA GLY A 88 9.90 9.42 -7.47
C GLY A 88 10.24 8.80 -6.11
N ARG A 89 11.54 8.56 -5.89
CA ARG A 89 12.09 7.86 -4.70
C ARG A 89 12.98 8.79 -3.86
N GLY A 90 12.46 9.96 -3.50
CA GLY A 90 13.14 10.94 -2.65
C GLY A 90 12.61 10.98 -1.21
N ILE A 91 13.10 11.96 -0.44
CA ILE A 91 12.60 12.33 0.89
C ILE A 91 12.47 13.85 0.92
N VAL A 92 11.36 14.35 1.45
CA VAL A 92 11.12 15.78 1.64
C VAL A 92 11.32 16.11 3.11
N ILE A 93 12.14 17.13 3.39
CA ILE A 93 12.43 17.61 4.73
C ILE A 93 12.09 19.10 4.77
N LEU A 94 11.22 19.50 5.70
CA LEU A 94 10.72 20.86 5.81
C LEU A 94 10.86 21.36 7.24
N ASN A 95 11.15 22.65 7.42
CA ASN A 95 11.02 23.30 8.71
C ASN A 95 9.53 23.52 9.02
N SER A 96 9.06 23.05 10.18
CA SER A 96 7.63 23.11 10.54
C SER A 96 7.11 24.55 10.66
N SER A 97 7.88 25.45 11.29
CA SER A 97 7.44 26.84 11.48
C SER A 97 7.36 27.61 10.17
N GLU A 98 8.34 27.45 9.30
CA GLU A 98 8.38 28.09 8.00
C GLU A 98 7.27 27.57 7.10
N TYR A 99 7.07 26.24 7.08
CA TYR A 99 5.99 25.61 6.34
C TYR A 99 4.62 26.14 6.77
N LEU A 100 4.33 26.17 8.07
CA LEU A 100 3.06 26.68 8.58
C LEU A 100 2.86 28.16 8.26
N SER A 101 3.91 28.99 8.39
CA SER A 101 3.82 30.41 8.04
C SER A 101 3.51 30.60 6.56
N LYS A 102 4.22 29.91 5.67
CA LYS A 102 3.98 29.97 4.22
C LYS A 102 2.59 29.47 3.85
N MET A 103 2.16 28.36 4.44
CA MET A 103 0.82 27.81 4.22
C MET A 103 -0.28 28.77 4.66
N ASN A 104 -0.16 29.36 5.85
CA ASN A 104 -1.15 30.33 6.34
C ASN A 104 -1.18 31.58 5.46
N ASN A 105 -0.01 32.08 5.02
CA ASN A 105 0.05 33.22 4.12
C ASN A 105 -0.60 32.92 2.76
N LEU A 106 -0.40 31.71 2.22
CA LEU A 106 -1.01 31.27 0.98
C LEU A 106 -2.53 31.14 1.11
N LEU A 107 -3.01 30.52 2.19
CA LEU A 107 -4.46 30.30 2.42
C LEU A 107 -5.21 31.57 2.83
N ALA A 108 -4.50 32.60 3.30
CA ALA A 108 -5.08 33.91 3.59
C ALA A 108 -5.42 34.70 2.31
N ASP A 109 -4.89 34.29 1.15
CA ASP A 109 -5.22 34.92 -0.13
C ASP A 109 -6.64 34.57 -0.58
N THR A 110 -7.58 35.47 -0.29
CA THR A 110 -8.99 35.34 -0.68
C THR A 110 -9.24 35.61 -2.16
N SER A 111 -8.24 36.06 -2.93
CA SER A 111 -8.37 36.19 -4.38
C SER A 111 -8.26 34.84 -5.09
N THR A 112 -7.46 33.92 -4.53
CA THR A 112 -7.21 32.59 -5.08
C THR A 112 -7.98 31.48 -4.35
N PHE A 113 -8.16 31.60 -3.03
CA PHE A 113 -8.76 30.57 -2.19
C PHE A 113 -10.06 31.04 -1.52
N ILE A 114 -11.05 30.16 -1.43
CA ILE A 114 -12.33 30.41 -0.77
C ILE A 114 -12.55 29.35 0.30
N LYS A 115 -12.93 29.77 1.51
CA LYS A 115 -13.30 28.87 2.59
C LYS A 115 -14.67 28.26 2.30
N ILE A 116 -14.75 26.94 2.37
CA ILE A 116 -15.98 26.16 2.18
C ILE A 116 -16.42 25.53 3.51
N ASP A 117 -17.72 25.48 3.76
CA ASP A 117 -18.29 24.93 5.01
C ASP A 117 -18.48 23.41 4.97
N THR A 118 -18.62 22.85 3.77
CA THR A 118 -18.83 21.41 3.54
C THR A 118 -17.89 20.93 2.45
N ASP A 119 -17.29 19.75 2.63
CA ASP A 119 -16.44 19.14 1.62
C ASP A 119 -17.28 18.62 0.42
N PRO A 120 -17.17 19.22 -0.78
CA PRO A 120 -17.93 18.78 -1.94
C PRO A 120 -17.27 17.60 -2.67
N THR A 121 -16.10 17.13 -2.22
CA THR A 121 -15.28 16.15 -2.94
C THR A 121 -16.05 14.85 -3.15
N LEU A 122 -16.67 14.31 -2.10
CA LEU A 122 -17.45 13.07 -2.17
C LEU A 122 -18.59 13.15 -3.19
N PHE A 123 -19.32 14.27 -3.21
CA PHE A 123 -20.42 14.47 -4.16
C PHE A 123 -19.90 14.53 -5.60
N LYS A 124 -18.80 15.27 -5.83
CA LYS A 124 -18.19 15.38 -7.16
C LYS A 124 -17.58 14.06 -7.63
N GLU A 125 -16.97 13.29 -6.73
CA GLU A 125 -16.41 11.97 -7.03
C GLU A 125 -17.50 10.97 -7.42
N ASP A 126 -18.65 10.95 -6.73
CA ASP A 126 -19.77 10.08 -7.08
C ASP A 126 -20.35 10.45 -8.46
N GLN A 127 -20.53 11.76 -8.72
CA GLN A 127 -20.97 12.25 -10.04
C GLN A 127 -19.98 11.85 -11.15
N LEU A 128 -18.68 12.05 -10.92
CA LEU A 128 -17.63 11.67 -11.86
C LEU A 128 -17.65 10.16 -12.11
N THR A 129 -17.75 9.35 -11.05
CA THR A 129 -17.79 7.89 -11.15
C THR A 129 -18.98 7.42 -11.99
N ARG A 130 -20.17 8.01 -11.80
CA ARG A 130 -21.35 7.70 -12.61
C ARG A 130 -21.14 8.02 -14.09
N ILE A 131 -20.54 9.18 -14.40
CA ILE A 131 -20.21 9.56 -15.78
C ILE A 131 -19.23 8.57 -16.40
N LEU A 132 -18.14 8.26 -15.68
CA LEU A 132 -17.10 7.34 -16.17
C LEU A 132 -17.63 5.91 -16.38
N LEU A 133 -18.57 5.46 -15.54
CA LEU A 133 -19.24 4.16 -15.72
C LEU A 133 -20.10 4.13 -16.99
N HIS A 134 -20.74 5.26 -17.35
CA HIS A 134 -21.56 5.37 -18.54
C HIS A 134 -20.73 5.41 -19.84
N LEU A 135 -19.48 5.86 -19.77
CA LEU A 135 -18.53 5.89 -20.89
C LEU A 135 -17.78 4.56 -21.10
N ARG A 136 -18.10 3.53 -20.30
CA ARG A 136 -17.47 2.20 -20.38
C ARG A 136 -18.19 1.26 -21.35
N GLU A 137 -19.30 1.71 -21.96
CA GLU A 137 -19.95 1.06 -23.12
C GLU A 137 -19.24 1.45 -24.42
#